data_AF-A0A2T0HNA2-F1
#
_entry.id   AF-A0A2T0HNA2-F1
#
_cell.length_a   1.000
_cell.length_b   1.000
_cell.length_c   1.000
_cell.angle_alpha   90.00
_cell.angle_beta   90.00
_cell.angle_gamma   90.00
#
_symmetry.space_group_name_H-M   'P 1'
#
loop_
_entity.id
_entity.type
_entity.pdbx_description
1 polymer ?
#
loop_
_entity_poly.entity_id
_entity_poly.type
_entity_poly.pdbx_seq_one_letter_code
_entity_poly.pdbx_strand_id
1 'polypeptide(L)'
;MSNEKNHLLKIEAQLRKAYRSAFFCGVLVVFAMMAVVVLALAAEQPVDQKAIAEGWAPLIMLMAAISGICHFFHGVVKNKIQRLDQ
;
A
#
# COMPACT_ATOMS: atom_id res chain seq x y z
N MET A 1 -27.84 18.56 1.23
CA MET A 1 -26.44 18.07 1.15
C MET A 1 -25.97 18.22 -0.29
N SER A 2 -24.95 19.03 -0.54
CA SER A 2 -24.47 19.33 -1.92
C SER A 2 -24.10 18.05 -2.67
N ASN A 3 -24.46 17.96 -3.95
CA ASN A 3 -24.13 16.84 -4.84
C ASN A 3 -22.60 16.58 -4.89
N GLU A 4 -21.81 17.66 -4.72
CA GLU A 4 -20.34 17.61 -4.63
C GLU A 4 -19.86 16.90 -3.36
N LYS A 5 -20.50 17.13 -2.21
CA LYS A 5 -20.14 16.48 -0.94
C LYS A 5 -20.36 14.97 -1.00
N ASN A 6 -21.48 14.54 -1.60
CA ASN A 6 -21.78 13.12 -1.79
C ASN A 6 -20.76 12.42 -2.69
N HIS A 7 -20.33 13.12 -3.74
CA HIS A 7 -19.30 12.62 -4.64
C HIS A 7 -17.94 12.47 -3.92
N LEU A 8 -17.54 13.46 -3.11
CA LEU A 8 -16.30 13.40 -2.35
C LEU A 8 -16.29 12.29 -1.28
N LEU A 9 -17.42 12.06 -0.60
CA LEU A 9 -17.56 10.94 0.35
C LEU A 9 -17.38 9.57 -0.33
N LYS A 10 -17.89 9.42 -1.56
CA LYS A 10 -17.69 8.20 -2.35
C LYS A 10 -16.22 7.99 -2.72
N ILE A 11 -15.54 9.05 -3.15
CA ILE A 11 -14.10 9.01 -3.46
C ILE A 11 -13.28 8.67 -2.20
N GLU A 12 -13.61 9.27 -1.05
CA GLU A 12 -12.92 9.01 0.21
C GLU A 12 -13.00 7.52 0.59
N ALA A 13 -14.19 6.92 0.46
CA ALA A 13 -14.38 5.49 0.72
C ALA A 13 -13.58 4.61 -0.24
N GLN A 14 -13.52 4.96 -1.53
CA GLN A 14 -12.73 4.23 -2.52
C GLN A 14 -11.23 4.33 -2.25
N LEU A 15 -10.72 5.53 -1.96
CA LEU A 15 -9.31 5.76 -1.62
C LEU A 15 -8.92 5.00 -0.35
N ARG A 16 -9.77 5.00 0.68
CA ARG A 16 -9.54 4.24 1.90
C ARG A 16 -9.46 2.73 1.64
N LYS A 17 -10.34 2.21 0.78
CA LYS A 17 -10.33 0.78 0.40
C LYS A 17 -9.07 0.44 -0.39
N ALA A 18 -8.70 1.27 -1.38
CA ALA A 18 -7.49 1.10 -2.19
C ALA A 18 -6.23 1.14 -1.32
N TYR A 19 -6.14 2.11 -0.40
CA TYR A 19 -5.03 2.21 0.56
C TYR A 19 -4.87 0.96 1.40
N ARG A 20 -5.96 0.47 2.04
CA ARG A 20 -5.93 -0.76 2.85
C ARG A 20 -5.52 -1.97 2.03
N SER A 21 -6.04 -2.08 0.81
CA SER A 21 -5.72 -3.19 -0.09
C SER A 21 -4.24 -3.17 -0.50
N ALA A 22 -3.71 -2.02 -0.90
CA ALA A 22 -2.32 -1.86 -1.29
C ALA A 22 -1.37 -2.10 -0.11
N PHE A 23 -1.72 -1.59 1.07
CA PHE A 23 -0.97 -1.82 2.30
C PHE A 23 -0.91 -3.31 2.66
N PHE A 24 -2.06 -3.99 2.65
CA PHE A 24 -2.11 -5.43 2.94
C PHE A 24 -1.34 -6.25 1.91
N CYS A 25 -1.43 -5.89 0.62
CA CYS A 25 -0.64 -6.51 -0.45
C CYS A 25 0.87 -6.34 -0.19
N GLY A 26 1.32 -5.13 0.16
CA GLY A 26 2.71 -4.88 0.52
C GLY A 26 3.19 -5.72 1.70
N VAL A 27 2.37 -5.87 2.73
CA VAL A 27 2.67 -6.75 3.89
C VAL A 27 2.81 -8.20 3.45
N LEU A 28 1.89 -8.71 2.61
CA LEU A 28 1.97 -10.09 2.09
C LEU A 28 3.23 -10.32 1.25
N VAL A 29 3.65 -9.34 0.45
CA VAL A 29 4.89 -9.41 -0.33
C VAL A 29 6.11 -9.58 0.58
N VAL A 30 6.18 -8.82 1.68
CA VAL A 30 7.25 -8.94 2.67
C VAL A 30 7.24 -10.32 3.34
N PHE A 31 6.05 -10.82 3.73
CA PHE A 31 5.93 -12.18 4.28
C PHE A 31 6.37 -13.26 3.28
N ALA A 32 6.02 -13.11 2.01
CA ALA A 32 6.44 -14.04 0.96
C ALA A 32 7.97 -14.04 0.80
N MET A 33 8.60 -12.86 0.79
CA MET A 33 10.05 -12.72 0.75
C MET A 33 10.71 -13.43 1.94
N MET A 34 10.21 -13.21 3.16
CA MET A 34 10.72 -13.86 4.37
C MET A 34 10.54 -15.38 4.34
N ALA A 35 9.38 -15.87 3.86
CA ALA A 35 9.12 -17.30 3.73
C ALA A 35 10.10 -17.97 2.76
N VAL A 36 10.40 -17.34 1.62
CA VAL A 36 11.40 -17.84 0.65
C VAL A 36 12.79 -17.93 1.30
N VAL A 37 13.20 -16.90 2.04
CA VAL A 37 14.48 -16.89 2.76
C VAL A 37 14.55 -18.02 3.80
N VAL A 38 13.50 -18.17 4.63
CA VAL A 38 13.45 -19.22 5.66
C VAL A 38 13.50 -20.61 5.04
N LEU A 39 12.77 -20.84 3.95
CA LEU A 39 12.79 -22.12 3.23
C LEU A 39 14.16 -22.44 2.64
N ALA A 40 14.83 -21.45 2.06
CA ALA A 40 16.18 -21.63 1.51
C ALA A 40 17.19 -21.97 2.62
N LEU A 41 17.11 -21.30 3.78
CA LEU A 41 17.94 -21.61 4.95
C LEU A 41 17.66 -23.02 5.50
N ALA A 42 16.38 -23.42 5.58
CA ALA A 42 15.99 -24.75 6.03
C ALA A 42 16.45 -25.87 5.06
N ALA A 43 16.62 -25.54 3.77
CA ALA A 43 17.16 -26.43 2.75
C ALA A 43 18.70 -26.37 2.63
N GLU A 44 19.38 -25.72 3.58
CA GLU A 44 20.84 -25.50 3.60
C GLU A 44 21.39 -24.87 2.30
N GLN A 45 20.54 -24.16 1.57
CA GLN A 45 20.94 -23.47 0.34
C GLN A 45 21.69 -22.18 0.69
N PRO A 46 22.74 -21.83 -0.07
CA PRO A 46 23.39 -20.53 0.08
C PRO A 46 22.38 -19.42 -0.27
N VAL A 47 22.04 -18.58 0.70
CA VAL A 47 21.12 -17.45 0.51
C VAL A 47 21.90 -16.20 0.16
N ASP A 48 21.80 -15.76 -1.09
CA ASP A 48 22.25 -14.43 -1.49
C ASP A 48 21.19 -13.38 -1.10
N GLN A 49 21.36 -12.80 0.08
CA GLN A 49 20.47 -11.77 0.61
C GLN A 49 20.42 -10.52 -0.29
N LYS A 50 21.51 -10.20 -0.98
CA LYS A 50 21.59 -9.02 -1.85
C LYS A 50 20.75 -9.23 -3.10
N ALA A 51 20.91 -10.37 -3.77
CA ALA A 51 20.12 -10.71 -4.95
C ALA A 51 18.61 -10.80 -4.62
N ILE A 52 18.25 -11.34 -3.46
CA ILE A 52 16.86 -11.36 -2.99
C ILE A 52 16.36 -9.94 -2.76
N ALA A 53 17.09 -9.11 -2.00
CA ALA A 53 16.68 -7.73 -1.75
C ALA A 53 16.47 -6.95 -3.05
N GLU A 54 17.40 -7.06 -4.01
CA GLU A 54 17.31 -6.41 -5.32
C GLU A 54 16.14 -6.93 -6.17
N GLY A 55 15.85 -8.24 -6.10
CA GLY A 55 14.73 -8.85 -6.83
C GLY A 55 13.34 -8.44 -6.32
N TRP A 56 13.19 -8.24 -5.00
CA TRP A 56 11.91 -7.89 -4.38
C TRP A 56 11.71 -6.36 -4.22
N ALA A 57 12.79 -5.57 -4.25
CA ALA A 57 12.74 -4.12 -4.06
C ALA A 57 11.76 -3.38 -5.02
N PRO A 58 11.70 -3.66 -6.33
CA PRO A 58 10.76 -2.99 -7.22
C PRO A 58 9.30 -3.18 -6.82
N LEU A 59 8.93 -4.39 -6.38
CA LEU A 59 7.57 -4.71 -5.97
C LEU A 59 7.22 -4.01 -4.65
N ILE A 60 8.14 -4.00 -3.68
CA ILE A 60 7.97 -3.29 -2.41
C ILE A 60 7.85 -1.77 -2.65
N MET A 61 8.72 -1.19 -3.49
CA MET A 61 8.66 0.23 -3.85
C MET A 61 7.33 0.58 -4.54
N LEU A 62 6.85 -0.26 -5.44
CA LEU A 62 5.57 -0.04 -6.12
C LEU A 62 4.41 -0.01 -5.11
N MET A 63 4.35 -0.97 -4.19
CA MET A 63 3.30 -1.01 -3.15
C MET A 63 3.40 0.21 -2.23
N ALA A 64 4.62 0.60 -1.82
CA ALA A 64 4.84 1.79 -1.00
C ALA A 64 4.39 3.07 -1.72
N ALA A 65 4.69 3.21 -3.02
CA ALA A 65 4.27 4.35 -3.82
C ALA A 65 2.73 4.43 -3.95
N ILE A 66 2.06 3.31 -4.24
CA ILE A 66 0.59 3.25 -4.30
C ILE A 66 -0.02 3.63 -2.95
N SER A 67 0.48 3.07 -1.85
CA SER A 67 0.02 3.42 -0.50
C SER A 67 0.23 4.90 -0.20
N GLY A 68 1.38 5.48 -0.55
CA GLY A 68 1.67 6.90 -0.36
C GLY A 68 0.73 7.81 -1.15
N ILE A 69 0.50 7.50 -2.43
CA ILE A 69 -0.42 8.25 -3.29
C ILE A 69 -1.86 8.17 -2.73
N CYS A 70 -2.35 6.97 -2.40
CA CYS A 70 -3.69 6.83 -1.84
C CYS A 70 -3.84 7.59 -0.51
N HIS A 71 -2.81 7.59 0.34
CA HIS A 71 -2.82 8.31 1.61
C HIS A 71 -2.87 9.82 1.41
N PHE A 72 -2.05 10.35 0.48
CA PHE A 72 -2.04 11.77 0.13
C PHE A 72 -3.41 12.25 -0.37
N PHE A 73 -3.99 11.55 -1.36
CA PHE A 73 -5.30 11.89 -1.89
C PHE A 73 -6.41 11.76 -0.85
N HIS A 74 -6.33 10.77 0.05
CA HIS A 74 -7.28 10.66 1.16
C HIS A 74 -7.26 11.90 2.05
N GLY A 75 -6.07 12.41 2.39
CA GLY A 75 -5.90 13.65 3.15
C GLY A 75 -6.51 14.86 2.45
N VAL A 76 -6.25 15.01 1.14
CA VAL A 76 -6.81 16.11 0.32
C VAL A 76 -8.33 16.07 0.29
N VAL A 77 -8.92 14.90 0.02
CA VAL A 77 -10.38 14.73 -0.03
C VAL A 77 -11.01 15.00 1.34
N LYS A 78 -10.41 14.49 2.42
CA LYS A 78 -10.91 14.73 3.78
C LYS A 78 -10.90 16.22 4.15
N ASN A 79 -9.83 16.94 3.83
CA ASN A 79 -9.74 18.38 4.05
C ASN A 79 -10.80 19.14 3.24
N LYS A 80 -11.05 18.73 1.98
CA LYS A 80 -12.09 19.34 1.14
C LYS A 80 -13.49 19.11 1.71
N ILE A 81 -13.78 17.91 2.22
CA ILE A 81 -15.06 17.62 2.89
C ILE A 81 -15.24 18.50 4.14
N GLN A 82 -14.20 18.65 4.97
CA GLN A 82 -14.26 19.50 6.17
C GLN A 82 -14.54 20.97 5.85
N ARG A 83 -13.95 21.50 4.77
CA ARG A 83 -14.22 22.88 4.31
C ARG A 83 -15.65 23.07 3.78
N LEU A 84 -16.29 22.02 3.29
CA LEU A 84 -17.68 22.07 2.84
C LEU A 84 -18.69 21.90 4.00
N ASP A 85 -18.21 21.51 5.18
CA ASP A 85 -19.00 21.42 6.41
C ASP A 85 -18.98 22.70 7.25
N GLN A 86 -18.07 23.63 6.94
CA GLN A 86 -18.03 25.00 7.46
C GLN A 86 -18.94 25.91 6.64
#